data_AF-A0A7C5MZ94-F1
#
_entry.id   AF-A0A7C5MZ94-F1
#
_cell.length_a   1.000
_cell.length_b   1.000
_cell.length_c   1.000
_cell.angle_alpha   90.00
_cell.angle_beta   90.00
_cell.angle_gamma   90.00
#
_symmetry.space_group_name_H-M   'P 1'
#
loop_
_entity.id
_entity.type
_entity.pdbx_description
1 polymer ?
#
loop_
_entity_poly.entity_id
_entity_poly.type
_entity_poly.pdbx_seq_one_letter_code
_entity_poly.pdbx_strand_id
1 'polypeptide(L)'
;VSSLAVPLMAVSLRSGAAFVFPAIVPGAVMLITQGDPDSRGLGMAAFVYIGTLLAVARNFQRAFVQNMHLEISNERLVREARGRARALEQAQEEILAEQEVALSLFHALQPRQALEAPNIAYHISSHSLFNGDLLLAATRPDGRQHFLLGDFTGHGLAASLGTLPVIDIFTSMTAKGFSICDIAAEINRKLHLQLPSNIFFAACLAELDPQGGQLSVWNGGLPSVYVLRAEDGTIKRQLESLHPPLGILPEEAFDKRPELVQVKEGDQLFMATDGVIEQINAEGEAFGEARLEEVLNRVHAIDALKEAIRDALDEFCQGIGQTDDLTYLAVVLDSEAMRQAAREYPQQRQAGQAGNWRLMLELEGRTLRGVDPVPLVIHLIQELNHREVDAGEFELVVGELYKNALDHGVLELDSSLKDSPEGFLRYYDERQDRLELLEEGQVRIEVNHRVLEGEGGQLRLRVCDSGKGFDHRSLDRKLASNDGVHGRGVALARELCEDVHFEGDGNQVYACYRWRAVGD
;
A
#
# COMPACT_ATOMS: atom_id res chain seq x y z
N VAL A 1 59.38 42.78 -79.91
CA VAL A 1 57.98 42.49 -79.54
C VAL A 1 57.83 40.98 -79.53
N SER A 2 58.02 40.38 -78.36
CA SER A 2 57.95 38.92 -78.15
C SER A 2 57.30 38.72 -76.80
N SER A 3 56.23 37.94 -76.79
CA SER A 3 55.29 37.71 -75.69
C SER A 3 55.94 36.93 -74.55
N LEU A 4 55.61 37.33 -73.31
CA LEU A 4 55.79 36.50 -72.12
C LEU A 4 54.41 36.42 -71.45
N ALA A 5 53.70 35.34 -71.76
CA ALA A 5 52.45 34.99 -71.10
C ALA A 5 52.77 34.43 -69.71
N VAL A 6 52.24 35.08 -68.67
CA VAL A 6 52.26 34.57 -67.29
C VAL A 6 50.93 33.86 -67.04
N PRO A 7 50.90 32.60 -66.57
CA PRO A 7 49.65 31.88 -66.35
C PRO A 7 48.99 32.35 -65.05
N LEU A 8 47.72 32.78 -65.13
CA LEU A 8 46.85 33.03 -63.99
C LEU A 8 46.14 31.72 -63.62
N MET A 9 46.35 31.23 -62.39
CA MET A 9 45.62 30.08 -61.86
C MET A 9 44.43 30.61 -61.04
N ALA A 10 43.22 30.48 -61.59
CA ALA A 10 41.97 30.80 -60.89
C ALA A 10 41.45 29.55 -60.15
N VAL A 11 41.35 29.63 -58.82
CA VAL A 11 40.64 28.62 -58.02
C VAL A 11 39.26 29.19 -57.70
N SER A 12 38.21 28.56 -58.24
CA SER A 12 36.82 28.92 -57.99
C SER A 12 36.29 28.14 -56.78
N LEU A 13 35.88 28.84 -55.73
CA LEU A 13 35.10 28.28 -54.60
C LEU A 13 33.65 28.76 -54.70
N ARG A 14 32.72 27.87 -54.36
CA ARG A 14 31.25 27.96 -54.57
C ARG A 14 30.51 29.15 -53.93
N SER A 15 31.21 30.09 -53.28
CA SER A 15 30.63 31.30 -52.70
C SER A 15 31.15 32.56 -53.42
N GLY A 16 30.77 32.74 -54.68
CA GLY A 16 30.66 34.05 -55.39
C GLY A 16 31.87 35.00 -55.48
N ALA A 17 33.01 34.73 -54.85
CA ALA A 17 34.15 35.64 -54.80
C ALA A 17 35.35 35.03 -55.52
N ALA A 18 35.57 35.45 -56.77
CA ALA A 18 36.80 35.15 -57.50
C ALA A 18 37.93 36.04 -56.95
N PHE A 19 38.86 35.46 -56.19
CA PHE A 19 40.05 36.18 -55.73
C PHE A 19 41.22 35.94 -56.70
N VAL A 20 41.65 37.02 -57.35
CA VAL A 20 42.84 37.05 -58.20
C VAL A 20 44.07 37.23 -57.30
N PHE A 21 44.89 36.18 -57.16
CA PHE A 21 46.21 36.32 -56.54
C PHE A 21 47.20 36.92 -57.55
N PRO A 22 47.93 37.99 -57.22
CA PRO A 22 49.11 38.36 -57.98
C PRO A 22 50.21 37.34 -57.66
N ALA A 23 50.61 36.53 -58.64
CA ALA A 23 51.87 35.80 -58.56
C ALA A 23 53.02 36.83 -58.60
N ILE A 24 53.55 37.21 -57.43
CA ILE A 24 54.69 38.13 -57.34
C ILE A 24 55.95 37.34 -57.69
N VAL A 25 56.42 37.50 -58.93
CA VAL A 25 57.71 36.98 -59.40
C VAL A 25 58.84 37.68 -58.60
N PRO A 26 59.79 36.97 -57.96
CA PRO A 26 60.86 37.56 -57.15
C PRO A 26 61.93 38.37 -57.94
N GLY A 27 61.64 38.82 -59.16
CA GLY A 27 62.60 39.47 -60.05
C GLY A 27 62.63 41.01 -59.99
N ALA A 28 61.61 41.66 -59.43
CA ALA A 28 61.46 43.12 -59.52
C ALA A 28 62.21 43.93 -58.44
N VAL A 29 62.75 43.28 -57.40
CA VAL A 29 63.43 43.97 -56.29
C VAL A 29 64.87 44.37 -56.64
N MET A 30 65.45 43.83 -57.73
CA MET A 30 66.86 44.05 -58.06
C MET A 30 67.14 45.24 -59.01
N LEU A 31 66.13 45.98 -59.47
CA LEU A 31 66.29 47.04 -60.48
C LEU A 31 66.15 48.49 -59.98
N ILE A 32 65.95 48.74 -58.68
CA ILE A 32 65.79 50.10 -58.13
C ILE A 32 67.02 50.59 -57.33
N THR A 33 68.12 49.84 -57.31
CA THR A 33 69.36 50.25 -56.60
C THR A 33 70.45 50.83 -57.50
N GLN A 34 70.23 50.92 -58.83
CA GLN A 34 71.19 51.50 -59.78
C GLN A 34 70.54 52.48 -60.77
N GLY A 35 70.12 53.65 -60.29
CA GLY A 35 69.77 54.78 -61.17
C GLY A 35 69.14 55.96 -60.43
N ASP A 36 69.73 57.14 -60.58
CA ASP A 36 69.25 58.50 -60.25
C ASP A 36 68.75 58.80 -58.80
N PRO A 37 69.28 59.81 -58.07
CA PRO A 37 68.82 60.20 -56.73
C PRO A 37 67.30 60.44 -56.56
N ASP A 38 66.57 60.81 -57.61
CA ASP A 38 65.12 61.06 -57.56
C ASP A 38 64.25 59.77 -57.53
N SER A 39 64.81 58.60 -57.87
CA SER A 39 64.08 57.32 -57.91
C SER A 39 64.04 56.58 -56.56
N ARG A 40 64.87 57.00 -55.59
CA ARG A 40 65.00 56.37 -54.26
C ARG A 40 63.72 56.48 -53.43
N GLY A 41 62.97 57.59 -53.57
CA GLY A 41 61.68 57.79 -52.90
C GLY A 41 60.60 56.83 -53.42
N LEU A 42 60.58 56.57 -54.74
CA LEU A 42 59.68 55.62 -55.39
C LEU A 42 59.99 54.17 -54.99
N GLY A 43 61.27 53.79 -54.88
CA GLY A 43 61.68 52.47 -54.40
C GLY A 43 61.31 52.20 -52.94
N MET A 44 61.48 53.21 -52.07
CA MET A 44 61.10 53.12 -50.66
C MET A 44 59.58 53.04 -50.48
N ALA A 45 58.81 53.82 -51.25
CA ALA A 45 57.36 53.75 -51.26
C ALA A 45 56.84 52.39 -51.74
N ALA A 46 57.44 51.81 -52.78
CA ALA A 46 57.10 50.48 -53.26
C ALA A 46 57.41 49.38 -52.23
N PHE A 47 58.54 49.48 -51.51
CA PHE A 47 58.90 48.53 -50.45
C PHE A 47 57.94 48.59 -49.26
N VAL A 48 57.56 49.79 -48.82
CA VAL A 48 56.55 49.99 -47.77
C VAL A 48 55.19 49.45 -48.22
N TYR A 49 54.78 49.73 -49.47
CA TYR A 49 53.50 49.27 -50.03
C TYR A 49 53.42 47.72 -50.12
N ILE A 50 54.48 47.07 -50.62
CA ILE A 50 54.59 45.60 -50.68
C ILE A 50 54.62 45.01 -49.26
N GLY A 51 55.34 45.63 -48.33
CA GLY A 51 55.38 45.23 -46.93
C GLY A 51 54.01 45.30 -46.25
N THR A 52 53.24 46.37 -46.49
CA THR A 52 51.86 46.49 -46.00
C THR A 52 50.92 45.46 -46.63
N LEU A 53 51.05 45.20 -47.94
CA LEU A 53 50.26 44.15 -48.62
C LEU A 53 50.56 42.76 -48.06
N LEU A 54 51.83 42.44 -47.80
CA LEU A 54 52.23 41.18 -47.17
C LEU A 54 51.73 41.05 -45.73
N ALA A 55 51.77 42.14 -44.95
CA ALA A 55 51.26 42.17 -43.58
C ALA A 55 49.73 41.97 -43.55
N VAL A 56 49.00 42.64 -44.45
CA VAL A 56 47.55 42.45 -44.63
C VAL A 56 47.24 41.02 -45.05
N ALA A 57 47.98 40.46 -46.03
CA ALA A 57 47.79 39.07 -46.47
C ALA A 57 48.04 38.06 -45.34
N ARG A 58 49.09 38.24 -44.53
CA ARG A 58 49.36 37.39 -43.35
C ARG A 58 48.25 37.49 -42.29
N ASN A 59 47.74 38.69 -42.03
CA ASN A 59 46.65 38.89 -41.08
C ASN A 59 45.35 38.24 -41.58
N PHE A 60 45.04 38.36 -42.88
CA PHE A 60 43.90 37.67 -43.50
C PHE A 60 44.06 36.14 -43.44
N GLN A 61 45.24 35.60 -43.73
CA GLN A 61 45.51 34.16 -43.62
C GLN A 61 45.31 33.65 -42.19
N ARG A 62 45.79 34.40 -41.18
CA ARG A 62 45.58 34.05 -39.76
C ARG A 62 44.10 34.09 -39.38
N ALA A 63 43.37 35.14 -39.76
CA ALA A 63 41.94 35.27 -39.50
C ALA A 63 41.12 34.16 -40.19
N PHE A 64 41.49 33.79 -41.42
CA PHE A 64 40.86 32.71 -42.17
C PHE A 64 41.03 31.35 -41.47
N VAL A 65 42.26 31.01 -41.06
CA VAL A 65 42.53 29.75 -40.33
C VAL A 65 41.80 29.73 -38.99
N GLN A 66 41.74 30.86 -38.29
CA GLN A 66 41.06 30.97 -37.00
C GLN A 66 39.55 30.83 -37.12
N ASN A 67 38.92 31.45 -38.13
CA ASN A 67 37.50 31.30 -38.42
C ASN A 67 37.16 29.87 -38.85
N MET A 68 38.00 29.23 -39.68
CA MET A 68 37.81 27.83 -40.08
C MET A 68 37.92 26.88 -38.87
N HIS A 69 38.84 27.15 -37.94
CA HIS A 69 38.95 26.37 -36.70
C HIS A 69 37.73 26.55 -35.80
N LEU A 70 37.20 27.78 -35.69
CA LEU A 70 35.96 28.09 -34.98
C LEU A 70 34.77 27.37 -35.60
N GLU A 71 34.63 27.38 -36.93
CA GLU A 71 33.54 26.74 -37.65
C GLU A 71 33.54 25.21 -37.45
N ILE A 72 34.71 24.57 -37.61
CA ILE A 72 34.88 23.13 -37.34
C ILE A 72 34.58 22.80 -35.87
N SER A 73 35.03 23.63 -34.94
CA SER A 73 34.78 23.44 -33.51
C SER A 73 33.30 23.58 -33.17
N ASN A 74 32.61 24.54 -33.80
CA ASN A 74 31.18 24.77 -33.61
C ASN A 74 30.35 23.63 -34.19
N GLU A 75 30.67 23.16 -35.40
CA GLU A 75 30.03 21.96 -35.98
C GLU A 75 30.21 20.72 -35.10
N ARG A 76 31.41 20.55 -34.53
CA ARG A 76 31.69 19.45 -33.59
C ARG A 76 30.84 19.56 -32.32
N LEU A 77 30.78 20.74 -31.70
CA LEU A 77 29.96 20.99 -30.51
C LEU A 77 28.47 20.73 -30.78
N VAL A 78 27.95 21.18 -31.93
CA VAL A 78 26.55 20.94 -32.32
C VAL A 78 26.28 19.44 -32.52
N ARG A 79 27.22 18.69 -33.11
CA ARG A 79 27.09 17.23 -33.25
C ARG A 79 27.11 16.53 -31.90
N GLU A 80 28.02 16.91 -31.00
CA GLU A 80 28.10 16.35 -29.65
C GLU A 80 26.83 16.67 -28.84
N ALA A 81 26.31 17.90 -28.92
CA ALA A 81 25.06 18.29 -28.27
C ALA A 81 23.85 17.50 -28.79
N ARG A 82 23.73 17.31 -30.12
CA ARG A 82 22.68 16.49 -30.72
C ARG A 82 22.81 15.01 -30.35
N GLY A 83 24.03 14.49 -30.26
CA GLY A 83 24.29 13.13 -29.79
C GLY A 83 23.83 12.93 -28.35
N ARG A 84 24.16 13.87 -27.45
CA ARG A 84 23.71 13.86 -26.05
C ARG A 84 22.20 13.99 -25.93
N ALA A 85 21.57 14.89 -26.69
CA ALA A 85 20.12 15.07 -26.66
C ALA A 85 19.38 13.77 -27.04
N ARG A 86 19.82 13.09 -28.11
CA ARG A 86 19.24 11.80 -28.51
C ARG A 86 19.44 10.70 -27.48
N ALA A 87 20.63 10.62 -26.88
CA ALA A 87 20.89 9.64 -25.83
C ALA A 87 20.02 9.88 -24.59
N LEU A 88 19.76 11.15 -24.25
CA LEU A 88 18.89 11.53 -23.14
C LEU A 88 17.42 11.21 -23.43
N GLU A 89 16.97 11.48 -24.65
CA GLU A 89 15.62 11.14 -25.12
C GLU A 89 15.39 9.63 -25.09
N GLN A 90 16.33 8.84 -25.61
CA GLN A 90 16.26 7.38 -25.57
C GLN A 90 16.28 6.84 -24.13
N ALA A 91 17.12 7.38 -23.26
CA ALA A 91 17.13 6.99 -21.85
C ALA A 91 15.82 7.35 -21.13
N GLN A 92 15.20 8.48 -21.48
CA GLN A 92 13.88 8.85 -20.95
C GLN A 92 12.78 7.89 -21.44
N GLU A 93 12.79 7.52 -22.72
CA GLU A 93 11.86 6.53 -23.27
C GLU A 93 12.01 5.16 -22.58
N GLU A 94 13.24 4.72 -22.35
CA GLU A 94 13.52 3.47 -21.62
C GLU A 94 12.98 3.52 -20.17
N ILE A 95 13.23 4.62 -19.45
CA ILE A 95 12.69 4.81 -18.08
C ILE A 95 11.16 4.83 -18.07
N LEU A 96 10.52 5.50 -19.03
CA LEU A 96 9.06 5.56 -19.13
C LEU A 96 8.47 4.18 -19.40
N ALA A 97 9.09 3.39 -20.29
CA ALA A 97 8.66 2.02 -20.56
C ALA A 97 8.79 1.12 -19.32
N GLU A 98 9.88 1.23 -18.56
CA GLU A 98 10.05 0.51 -17.29
C GLU A 98 8.99 0.91 -16.25
N GLN A 99 8.67 2.21 -16.17
CA GLN A 99 7.63 2.72 -15.29
C GLN A 99 6.24 2.23 -15.68
N GLU A 100 5.92 2.17 -16.97
CA GLU A 100 4.63 1.66 -17.46
C GLU A 100 4.42 0.18 -17.07
N VAL A 101 5.46 -0.64 -17.21
CA VAL A 101 5.43 -2.03 -16.75
C VAL A 101 5.20 -2.11 -15.24
N ALA A 102 5.92 -1.32 -14.45
CA ALA A 102 5.75 -1.29 -13.00
C ALA A 102 4.31 -0.91 -12.60
N LEU A 103 3.73 0.13 -13.21
CA LEU A 103 2.34 0.53 -12.97
C LEU A 103 1.35 -0.58 -13.31
N SER A 104 1.55 -1.26 -14.44
CA SER A 104 0.66 -2.36 -14.84
C SER A 104 0.65 -3.50 -13.81
N LEU A 105 1.81 -3.79 -13.20
CA LEU A 105 1.93 -4.78 -12.13
C LEU A 105 1.26 -4.27 -10.84
N PHE A 106 1.47 -3.01 -10.46
CA PHE A 106 0.80 -2.42 -9.30
C PHE A 106 -0.72 -2.49 -9.41
N HIS A 107 -1.27 -2.10 -10.56
CA HIS A 107 -2.71 -2.16 -10.79
C HIS A 107 -3.25 -3.59 -10.82
N ALA A 108 -2.49 -4.55 -11.34
CA ALA A 108 -2.90 -5.95 -11.35
C ALA A 108 -2.92 -6.58 -9.95
N LEU A 109 -2.11 -6.07 -9.02
CA LEU A 109 -1.98 -6.62 -7.67
C LEU A 109 -2.92 -5.99 -6.65
N GLN A 110 -3.50 -4.81 -6.91
CA GLN A 110 -4.47 -4.19 -6.01
C GLN A 110 -5.84 -4.91 -6.10
N PRO A 111 -6.30 -5.61 -5.05
CA PRO A 111 -7.61 -6.25 -5.02
C PRO A 111 -8.72 -5.20 -4.93
N ARG A 112 -9.23 -4.76 -6.08
CA ARG A 112 -10.30 -3.74 -6.14
C ARG A 112 -11.70 -4.28 -5.88
N GLN A 113 -11.93 -5.57 -6.08
CA GLN A 113 -13.27 -6.16 -5.99
C GLN A 113 -13.92 -5.96 -4.62
N ALA A 114 -13.15 -6.06 -3.53
CA ALA A 114 -13.68 -5.85 -2.19
C ALA A 114 -14.04 -4.38 -1.92
N LEU A 115 -13.40 -3.41 -2.57
CA LEU A 115 -13.73 -1.98 -2.48
C LEU A 115 -15.01 -1.61 -3.23
N GLU A 116 -15.53 -2.51 -4.07
CA GLU A 116 -16.78 -2.31 -4.82
C GLU A 116 -18.02 -2.78 -4.02
N ALA A 117 -17.86 -3.21 -2.76
CA ALA A 117 -18.98 -3.59 -1.92
C ALA A 117 -19.92 -2.39 -1.67
N PRO A 118 -21.25 -2.62 -1.59
CA PRO A 118 -22.24 -1.53 -1.54
C PRO A 118 -22.16 -0.70 -0.26
N ASN A 119 -21.52 -1.20 0.79
CA ASN A 119 -21.34 -0.51 2.06
C ASN A 119 -20.05 0.34 2.11
N ILE A 120 -19.32 0.46 0.99
CA ILE A 120 -18.03 1.15 0.91
C ILE A 120 -18.11 2.30 -0.12
N ALA A 121 -17.68 3.49 0.29
CA ALA A 121 -17.40 4.59 -0.64
C ALA A 121 -15.98 5.10 -0.43
N TYR A 122 -15.25 5.32 -1.52
CA TYR A 122 -13.86 5.76 -1.44
C TYR A 122 -13.50 6.74 -2.55
N HIS A 123 -12.41 7.47 -2.34
CA HIS A 123 -11.76 8.33 -3.31
C HIS A 123 -10.25 8.11 -3.24
N ILE A 124 -9.61 8.04 -4.41
CA ILE A 124 -8.16 8.00 -4.56
C ILE A 124 -7.84 8.92 -5.73
N SER A 125 -7.04 9.96 -5.51
CA SER A 125 -6.42 10.74 -6.57
C SER A 125 -4.93 10.90 -6.32
N SER A 126 -4.12 10.59 -7.34
CA SER A 126 -2.67 10.69 -7.26
C SER A 126 -2.18 12.03 -7.81
N HIS A 127 -1.28 12.70 -7.09
CA HIS A 127 -0.48 13.82 -7.53
C HIS A 127 0.73 13.37 -8.38
N SER A 128 1.20 12.13 -8.18
CA SER A 128 2.36 11.56 -8.89
C SER A 128 2.01 10.28 -9.67
N LEU A 129 2.91 9.85 -10.58
CA LEU A 129 2.72 8.64 -11.39
C LEU A 129 2.57 7.39 -10.50
N PHE A 130 3.32 7.31 -9.40
CA PHE A 130 3.15 6.29 -8.35
C PHE A 130 2.50 6.94 -7.14
N ASN A 131 1.32 6.47 -6.77
CA ASN A 131 0.65 6.91 -5.55
C ASN A 131 1.42 6.37 -4.33
N GLY A 132 1.75 7.25 -3.38
CA GLY A 132 2.28 6.85 -2.07
C GLY A 132 1.21 6.15 -1.23
N ASP A 133 -0.05 6.56 -1.42
CA ASP A 133 -1.21 6.01 -0.77
C ASP A 133 -1.57 4.61 -1.28
N LEU A 134 -1.98 3.79 -0.33
CA LEU A 134 -2.48 2.44 -0.52
C LEU A 134 -3.81 2.30 0.22
N LEU A 135 -4.86 2.00 -0.54
CA LEU A 135 -6.18 1.65 0.00
C LEU A 135 -6.52 0.21 -0.38
N LEU A 136 -6.78 -0.62 0.63
CA LEU A 136 -7.15 -2.03 0.47
C LEU A 136 -8.39 -2.34 1.29
N ALA A 137 -9.24 -3.22 0.76
CA ALA A 137 -10.29 -3.89 1.49
C ALA A 137 -10.22 -5.40 1.23
N ALA A 138 -10.59 -6.21 2.22
CA ALA A 138 -10.72 -7.65 2.08
C ALA A 138 -11.69 -8.19 3.12
N THR A 139 -12.33 -9.32 2.81
CA THR A 139 -13.29 -9.99 3.71
C THR A 139 -12.65 -11.25 4.27
N ARG A 140 -12.72 -11.43 5.60
CA ARG A 140 -12.34 -12.65 6.29
C ARG A 140 -13.37 -13.77 6.05
N PRO A 141 -13.01 -15.05 6.24
CA PRO A 141 -13.96 -16.14 6.05
C PRO A 141 -15.14 -16.10 7.03
N ASP A 142 -14.94 -15.55 8.24
CA ASP A 142 -16.02 -15.29 9.23
C ASP A 142 -16.93 -14.09 8.87
N GLY A 143 -16.65 -13.39 7.78
CA GLY A 143 -17.42 -12.26 7.25
C GLY A 143 -17.03 -10.89 7.80
N ARG A 144 -16.03 -10.80 8.68
CA ARG A 144 -15.44 -9.51 9.07
C ARG A 144 -14.79 -8.84 7.87
N GLN A 145 -14.93 -7.52 7.77
CA GLN A 145 -14.27 -6.73 6.72
C GLN A 145 -13.04 -6.05 7.29
N HIS A 146 -11.91 -6.21 6.61
CA HIS A 146 -10.67 -5.50 6.87
C HIS A 146 -10.49 -4.37 5.89
N PHE A 147 -10.00 -3.26 6.41
CA PHE A 147 -9.59 -2.09 5.64
C PHE A 147 -8.16 -1.73 6.02
N LEU A 148 -7.38 -1.33 5.02
CA LEU A 148 -6.07 -0.74 5.23
C LEU A 148 -5.99 0.52 4.38
N LEU A 149 -5.71 1.63 5.03
CA LEU A 149 -5.31 2.87 4.39
C LEU A 149 -3.90 3.19 4.87
N GLY A 150 -3.02 3.64 3.99
CA GLY A 150 -1.72 4.12 4.42
C GLY A 150 -0.98 4.86 3.33
N ASP A 151 0.02 5.61 3.73
CA ASP A 151 0.93 6.36 2.86
C ASP A 151 2.38 6.01 3.20
N PHE A 152 3.19 5.84 2.16
CA PHE A 152 4.63 5.65 2.29
C PHE A 152 5.34 7.00 2.29
N THR A 153 6.31 7.18 3.17
CA THR A 153 7.12 8.40 3.13
C THR A 153 7.90 8.55 1.83
N GLY A 154 7.64 9.66 1.15
CA GLY A 154 8.24 10.01 -0.14
C GLY A 154 7.43 9.46 -1.32
N HIS A 155 7.63 10.03 -2.49
CA HIS A 155 6.87 9.65 -3.70
C HIS A 155 7.73 8.83 -4.68
N GLY A 156 7.07 8.11 -5.59
CA GLY A 156 7.72 7.43 -6.72
C GLY A 156 8.09 5.96 -6.46
N LEU A 157 8.99 5.45 -7.29
CA LEU A 157 9.28 4.01 -7.36
C LEU A 157 9.81 3.42 -6.03
N ALA A 158 10.56 4.18 -5.23
CA ALA A 158 11.12 3.67 -3.98
C ALA A 158 10.05 3.39 -2.92
N ALA A 159 9.04 4.27 -2.80
CA ALA A 159 7.87 4.07 -1.94
C ALA A 159 7.07 2.84 -2.37
N SER A 160 6.89 2.69 -3.69
CA SER A 160 6.13 1.58 -4.28
C SER A 160 6.70 0.18 -3.98
N LEU A 161 8.01 0.06 -3.68
CA LEU A 161 8.62 -1.24 -3.32
C LEU A 161 8.07 -1.82 -2.02
N GLY A 162 7.66 -0.96 -1.07
CA GLY A 162 7.03 -1.40 0.18
C GLY A 162 5.58 -1.83 0.00
N THR A 163 4.89 -1.36 -1.04
CA THR A 163 3.48 -1.65 -1.30
C THR A 163 3.23 -3.14 -1.59
N LEU A 164 4.13 -3.80 -2.31
CA LEU A 164 3.97 -5.21 -2.70
C LEU A 164 3.87 -6.17 -1.49
N PRO A 165 4.81 -6.17 -0.53
CA PRO A 165 4.67 -7.01 0.65
C PRO A 165 3.45 -6.62 1.50
N VAL A 166 3.06 -5.35 1.55
CA VAL A 166 1.86 -4.91 2.28
C VAL A 166 0.60 -5.53 1.68
N ILE A 167 0.43 -5.45 0.36
CA ILE A 167 -0.71 -6.05 -0.35
C ILE A 167 -0.76 -7.56 -0.09
N ASP A 168 0.35 -8.27 -0.31
CA ASP A 168 0.41 -9.72 -0.15
C ASP A 168 0.12 -10.16 1.29
N ILE A 169 0.72 -9.51 2.29
CA ILE A 169 0.48 -9.80 3.70
C ILE A 169 -0.98 -9.51 4.05
N PHE A 170 -1.48 -8.32 3.75
CA PHE A 170 -2.86 -7.92 4.05
C PHE A 170 -3.86 -8.89 3.43
N THR A 171 -3.80 -9.12 2.12
CA THR A 171 -4.76 -9.98 1.44
C THR A 171 -4.63 -11.44 1.87
N SER A 172 -3.42 -11.99 1.96
CA SER A 172 -3.22 -13.41 2.30
C SER A 172 -3.55 -13.73 3.75
N MET A 173 -3.24 -12.83 4.69
CA MET A 173 -3.56 -13.04 6.11
C MET A 173 -5.04 -12.78 6.39
N THR A 174 -5.67 -11.81 5.72
CA THR A 174 -7.13 -11.64 5.79
C THR A 174 -7.86 -12.88 5.29
N ALA A 175 -7.42 -13.43 4.14
CA ALA A 175 -7.99 -14.65 3.57
C ALA A 175 -7.86 -15.87 4.49
N LYS A 176 -6.83 -15.89 5.34
CA LYS A 176 -6.60 -16.93 6.34
C LYS A 176 -7.38 -16.70 7.64
N GLY A 177 -8.01 -15.53 7.83
CA GLY A 177 -8.77 -15.19 9.04
C GLY A 177 -7.95 -14.51 10.14
N PHE A 178 -6.75 -14.01 9.87
CA PHE A 178 -5.97 -13.28 10.89
C PHE A 178 -6.58 -11.91 11.22
N SER A 179 -6.35 -11.47 12.47
CA SER A 179 -6.77 -10.16 12.95
C SER A 179 -5.93 -9.02 12.33
N ILE A 180 -6.47 -7.80 12.29
CA ILE A 180 -5.70 -6.62 11.88
C ILE A 180 -4.44 -6.38 12.72
N CYS A 181 -4.43 -6.83 13.99
CA CYS A 181 -3.29 -6.69 14.89
C CYS A 181 -2.10 -7.54 14.42
N ASP A 182 -2.39 -8.79 14.03
CA ASP A 182 -1.37 -9.72 13.55
C ASP A 182 -0.90 -9.32 12.14
N ILE A 183 -1.81 -8.80 11.31
CA ILE A 183 -1.48 -8.22 10.01
C ILE A 183 -0.55 -7.01 10.16
N ALA A 184 -0.88 -6.06 11.05
CA ALA A 184 -0.04 -4.89 11.31
C ALA A 184 1.35 -5.30 11.83
N ALA A 185 1.42 -6.27 12.74
CA ALA A 185 2.68 -6.78 13.27
C ALA A 185 3.55 -7.44 12.17
N GLU A 186 2.96 -8.26 11.30
CA GLU A 186 3.69 -8.91 10.20
C GLU A 186 4.13 -7.90 9.14
N ILE A 187 3.30 -6.91 8.80
CA ILE A 187 3.69 -5.79 7.93
C ILE A 187 4.87 -5.04 8.55
N ASN A 188 4.77 -4.62 9.81
CA ASN A 188 5.84 -3.91 10.50
C ASN A 188 7.15 -4.69 10.44
N ARG A 189 7.12 -5.97 10.84
CA ARG A 189 8.29 -6.87 10.84
C ARG A 189 8.90 -6.97 9.44
N LYS A 190 8.06 -7.15 8.42
CA LYS A 190 8.51 -7.28 7.01
C LYS A 190 9.16 -5.99 6.51
N LEU A 191 8.51 -4.84 6.71
CA LEU A 191 9.02 -3.55 6.27
C LEU A 191 10.31 -3.18 7.00
N HIS A 192 10.37 -3.39 8.32
CA HIS A 192 11.55 -3.11 9.13
C HIS A 192 12.80 -3.89 8.67
N LEU A 193 12.61 -5.14 8.22
CA LEU A 193 13.71 -5.98 7.73
C LEU A 193 14.14 -5.67 6.30
N GLN A 194 13.25 -5.12 5.48
CA GLN A 194 13.45 -5.02 4.02
C GLN A 194 13.67 -3.60 3.51
N LEU A 195 13.15 -2.59 4.21
CA LEU A 195 13.25 -1.20 3.80
C LEU A 195 14.41 -0.47 4.50
N PRO A 196 15.02 0.52 3.84
CA PRO A 196 15.93 1.46 4.49
C PRO A 196 15.25 2.19 5.66
N SER A 197 16.04 2.60 6.66
CA SER A 197 15.53 3.24 7.89
C SER A 197 14.83 4.60 7.70
N ASN A 198 14.89 5.17 6.49
CA ASN A 198 14.25 6.43 6.13
C ASN A 198 12.96 6.25 5.30
N ILE A 199 12.51 5.01 5.10
CA ILE A 199 11.24 4.70 4.43
C ILE A 199 10.37 3.97 5.43
N PHE A 200 9.20 4.54 5.72
CA PHE A 200 8.21 3.93 6.60
C PHE A 200 6.80 4.12 6.02
N PHE A 201 5.84 3.40 6.59
CA PHE A 201 4.47 3.36 6.10
C PHE A 201 3.52 3.84 7.20
N ALA A 202 3.04 5.08 7.07
CA ALA A 202 1.99 5.60 7.92
C ALA A 202 0.70 4.88 7.55
N ALA A 203 0.06 4.18 8.48
CA ALA A 203 -1.06 3.31 8.12
C ALA A 203 -2.12 3.25 9.21
N CYS A 204 -3.34 3.05 8.78
CA CYS A 204 -4.48 2.71 9.61
C CYS A 204 -5.13 1.43 9.10
N LEU A 205 -5.31 0.46 10.00
CA LEU A 205 -6.05 -0.77 9.75
C LEU A 205 -7.34 -0.75 10.56
N ALA A 206 -8.44 -1.17 9.95
CA ALA A 206 -9.73 -1.28 10.61
C ALA A 206 -10.37 -2.66 10.34
N GLU A 207 -10.98 -3.23 11.37
CA GLU A 207 -11.77 -4.48 11.31
C GLU A 207 -13.20 -4.17 11.74
N LEU A 208 -14.16 -4.51 10.89
CA LEU A 208 -15.59 -4.33 11.14
C LEU A 208 -16.31 -5.68 11.25
N ASP A 209 -17.07 -5.87 12.33
CA ASP A 209 -17.78 -7.12 12.64
C ASP A 209 -19.21 -7.15 12.05
N PRO A 210 -19.58 -8.17 11.24
CA PRO A 210 -20.91 -8.30 10.60
C PRO A 210 -22.03 -8.71 11.56
N GLN A 211 -21.72 -9.11 12.78
CA GLN A 211 -22.73 -9.30 13.84
C GLN A 211 -23.05 -8.00 14.58
N GLY A 212 -22.35 -6.91 14.22
CA GLY A 212 -22.43 -5.61 14.87
C GLY A 212 -21.70 -5.58 16.21
N GLY A 213 -21.58 -4.38 16.78
CA GLY A 213 -21.11 -4.19 18.15
C GLY A 213 -19.62 -3.92 18.30
N GLN A 214 -18.76 -4.18 17.32
CA GLN A 214 -17.33 -3.90 17.48
C GLN A 214 -16.64 -3.47 16.19
N LEU A 215 -15.96 -2.33 16.28
CA LEU A 215 -14.96 -1.83 15.34
C LEU A 215 -13.62 -1.86 16.06
N SER A 216 -12.60 -2.44 15.42
CA SER A 216 -11.22 -2.40 15.90
C SER A 216 -10.39 -1.53 14.97
N VAL A 217 -9.60 -0.59 15.50
CA VAL A 217 -8.78 0.33 14.70
C VAL A 217 -7.35 0.34 15.24
N TRP A 218 -6.37 0.09 14.38
CA TRP A 218 -4.96 0.34 14.66
C TRP A 218 -4.50 1.50 13.78
N ASN A 219 -4.09 2.62 14.38
CA ASN A 219 -3.64 3.82 13.63
C ASN A 219 -2.19 4.16 14.01
N GLY A 220 -1.30 4.05 13.03
CA GLY A 220 0.11 4.37 13.13
C GLY A 220 0.57 5.40 12.11
N GLY A 221 0.45 6.68 12.44
CA GLY A 221 0.94 7.81 11.65
C GLY A 221 -0.07 8.51 10.73
N LEU A 222 -1.31 8.05 10.62
CA LEU A 222 -2.35 8.74 9.82
C LEU A 222 -3.20 9.71 10.66
N PRO A 223 -3.94 10.65 10.02
CA PRO A 223 -4.94 11.48 10.69
C PRO A 223 -5.97 10.68 11.51
N SER A 224 -6.70 11.41 12.35
CA SER A 224 -7.74 10.81 13.19
C SER A 224 -8.78 10.04 12.36
N VAL A 225 -9.19 8.88 12.86
CA VAL A 225 -10.29 8.09 12.31
C VAL A 225 -11.59 8.49 12.99
N TYR A 226 -12.65 8.68 12.21
CA TYR A 226 -13.93 9.16 12.73
C TYR A 226 -14.98 8.06 12.66
N VAL A 227 -15.74 7.92 13.74
CA VAL A 227 -16.94 7.08 13.79
C VAL A 227 -18.15 8.00 13.85
N LEU A 228 -19.02 7.94 12.85
CA LEU A 228 -20.24 8.74 12.74
C LEU A 228 -21.45 7.92 13.14
N ARG A 229 -22.39 8.52 13.87
CA ARG A 229 -23.62 7.85 14.28
C ARG A 229 -24.62 7.78 13.13
N ALA A 230 -25.28 6.63 12.95
CA ALA A 230 -26.33 6.47 11.94
C ALA A 230 -27.51 7.46 12.08
N GLU A 231 -27.90 7.73 13.33
CA GLU A 231 -29.13 8.45 13.70
C GLU A 231 -29.11 9.94 13.31
N ASP A 232 -27.97 10.60 13.47
CA ASP A 232 -27.81 12.05 13.31
C ASP A 232 -26.52 12.47 12.58
N GLY A 233 -25.70 11.49 12.16
CA GLY A 233 -24.39 11.69 11.52
C GLY A 233 -23.37 12.45 12.35
N THR A 234 -23.61 12.61 13.65
CA THR A 234 -22.65 13.27 14.53
C THR A 234 -21.42 12.40 14.76
N ILE A 235 -20.27 13.04 14.97
CA ILE A 235 -19.04 12.35 15.37
C ILE A 235 -19.26 11.71 16.75
N LYS A 236 -19.35 10.39 16.77
CA LYS A 236 -19.49 9.56 17.98
C LYS A 236 -18.14 9.33 18.65
N ARG A 237 -17.09 9.10 17.86
CA ARG A 237 -15.71 8.92 18.33
C ARG A 237 -14.73 9.48 17.31
N GLN A 238 -13.65 10.04 17.83
CA GLN A 238 -12.42 10.35 17.13
C GLN A 238 -11.35 9.42 17.72
N LEU A 239 -10.63 8.72 16.84
CA LEU A 239 -9.58 7.77 17.19
C LEU A 239 -8.26 8.34 16.66
N GLU A 240 -7.47 8.88 17.57
CA GLU A 240 -6.20 9.52 17.26
C GLU A 240 -5.16 8.47 16.85
N SER A 241 -4.05 8.94 16.28
CA SER A 241 -2.92 8.06 15.99
C SER A 241 -2.14 7.75 17.27
N LEU A 242 -2.20 6.50 17.73
CA LEU A 242 -1.56 6.05 18.96
C LEU A 242 -0.25 5.30 18.74
N HIS A 243 0.04 4.89 17.50
CA HIS A 243 1.20 4.07 17.16
C HIS A 243 2.18 4.82 16.24
N PRO A 244 3.48 4.46 16.25
CA PRO A 244 4.39 4.89 15.20
C PRO A 244 4.06 4.23 13.85
N PRO A 245 4.45 4.85 12.72
CA PRO A 245 4.37 4.23 11.41
C PRO A 245 5.02 2.84 11.33
N LEU A 246 4.47 2.00 10.47
CA LEU A 246 4.95 0.64 10.22
C LEU A 246 6.35 0.67 9.56
N GLY A 247 7.21 -0.27 9.98
CA GLY A 247 8.59 -0.41 9.51
C GLY A 247 9.64 0.29 10.38
N ILE A 248 9.22 1.10 11.36
CA ILE A 248 10.14 1.84 12.24
C ILE A 248 10.63 0.97 13.40
N LEU A 249 9.69 0.32 14.10
CA LEU A 249 10.00 -0.37 15.36
C LEU A 249 10.42 -1.83 15.11
N PRO A 250 11.39 -2.35 15.88
CA PRO A 250 11.64 -3.79 15.92
C PRO A 250 10.45 -4.54 16.55
N GLU A 251 10.35 -5.84 16.29
CA GLU A 251 9.22 -6.68 16.68
C GLU A 251 8.92 -6.64 18.18
N GLU A 252 9.95 -6.61 19.02
CA GLU A 252 9.81 -6.64 20.49
C GLU A 252 9.28 -5.32 21.07
N ALA A 253 9.38 -4.22 20.32
CA ALA A 253 8.91 -2.89 20.72
C ALA A 253 7.59 -2.52 20.04
N PHE A 254 7.08 -3.35 19.14
CA PHE A 254 5.89 -3.05 18.37
C PHE A 254 4.62 -3.30 19.19
N ASP A 255 3.86 -2.24 19.44
CA ASP A 255 2.55 -2.34 20.06
C ASP A 255 1.46 -2.59 19.00
N LYS A 256 0.92 -3.81 19.00
CA LYS A 256 -0.13 -4.24 18.07
C LYS A 256 -1.56 -4.00 18.57
N ARG A 257 -1.76 -3.39 19.74
CA ARG A 257 -3.08 -3.20 20.34
C ARG A 257 -3.93 -2.24 19.51
N PRO A 258 -5.15 -2.59 19.12
CA PRO A 258 -6.07 -1.67 18.48
C PRO A 258 -6.91 -0.91 19.53
N GLU A 259 -7.44 0.25 19.15
CA GLU A 259 -8.58 0.83 19.82
C GLU A 259 -9.88 0.10 19.46
N LEU A 260 -10.72 -0.16 20.46
CA LEU A 260 -12.00 -0.85 20.29
C LEU A 260 -13.15 0.12 20.48
N VAL A 261 -14.06 0.17 19.51
CA VAL A 261 -15.24 1.04 19.52
C VAL A 261 -16.51 0.22 19.34
N GLN A 262 -17.48 0.44 20.20
CA GLN A 262 -18.81 -0.13 20.04
C GLN A 262 -19.56 0.58 18.92
N VAL A 263 -19.98 -0.16 17.89
CA VAL A 263 -20.70 0.36 16.71
C VAL A 263 -22.05 -0.31 16.55
N LYS A 264 -23.02 0.42 16.00
CA LYS A 264 -24.37 -0.08 15.71
C LYS A 264 -24.60 -0.12 14.21
N GLU A 265 -25.59 -0.91 13.78
CA GLU A 265 -26.05 -0.94 12.40
C GLU A 265 -26.28 0.50 11.87
N GLY A 266 -25.70 0.78 10.69
CA GLY A 266 -25.73 2.09 10.04
C GLY A 266 -24.68 3.10 10.52
N ASP A 267 -23.97 2.84 11.63
CA ASP A 267 -22.82 3.70 12.02
C ASP A 267 -21.76 3.65 10.91
N GLN A 268 -21.02 4.74 10.75
CA GLN A 268 -20.07 4.89 9.65
C GLN A 268 -18.65 5.07 10.18
N LEU A 269 -17.70 4.42 9.54
CA LEU A 269 -16.27 4.62 9.70
C LEU A 269 -15.79 5.56 8.59
N PHE A 270 -15.02 6.58 8.95
CA PHE A 270 -14.33 7.46 8.01
C PHE A 270 -12.83 7.49 8.31
N MET A 271 -12.02 7.27 7.27
CA MET A 271 -10.56 7.27 7.30
C MET A 271 -10.02 8.11 6.14
N ALA A 272 -8.94 8.84 6.35
CA ALA A 272 -8.30 9.67 5.34
C ALA A 272 -6.78 9.70 5.52
N THR A 273 -6.05 9.98 4.44
CA THR A 273 -4.64 10.36 4.49
C THR A 273 -4.50 11.85 4.85
N ASP A 274 -3.30 12.24 5.24
CA ASP A 274 -2.96 13.63 5.57
C ASP A 274 -3.17 14.58 4.39
N GLY A 275 -3.04 14.10 3.15
CA GLY A 275 -3.35 14.86 1.94
C GLY A 275 -4.76 15.46 1.87
N VAL A 276 -5.73 15.02 2.70
CA VAL A 276 -7.03 15.69 2.89
C VAL A 276 -6.92 16.93 3.78
N ILE A 277 -6.26 16.82 4.93
CA ILE A 277 -6.17 17.90 5.92
C ILE A 277 -5.06 18.91 5.58
N GLU A 278 -4.06 18.51 4.82
CA GLU A 278 -2.92 19.32 4.41
C GLU A 278 -3.14 20.10 3.11
N GLN A 279 -4.26 19.90 2.40
CA GLN A 279 -4.59 20.74 1.23
C GLN A 279 -4.58 22.22 1.59
N ILE A 280 -3.99 23.03 0.73
CA ILE A 280 -3.83 24.47 0.96
C ILE A 280 -4.71 25.33 0.03
N ASN A 281 -5.17 26.46 0.55
CA ASN A 281 -5.81 27.52 -0.23
C ASN A 281 -4.82 28.54 -0.81
N ALA A 282 -5.33 29.53 -1.54
CA ALA A 282 -4.56 30.62 -2.17
C ALA A 282 -3.66 31.39 -1.17
N GLU A 283 -4.07 31.45 0.09
CA GLU A 283 -3.36 32.10 1.18
C GLU A 283 -2.31 31.19 1.85
N GLY A 284 -2.23 29.91 1.46
CA GLY A 284 -1.33 28.91 2.04
C GLY A 284 -1.82 28.34 3.36
N GLU A 285 -3.10 28.52 3.70
CA GLU A 285 -3.72 27.92 4.89
C GLU A 285 -4.16 26.49 4.58
N ALA A 286 -3.87 25.56 5.50
CA ALA A 286 -4.32 24.17 5.39
C ALA A 286 -5.83 24.03 5.66
N PHE A 287 -6.47 23.05 5.02
CA PHE A 287 -7.88 22.71 5.20
C PHE A 287 -8.17 22.36 6.66
N GLY A 288 -7.34 21.48 7.23
CA GLY A 288 -7.31 21.14 8.65
C GLY A 288 -8.47 20.28 9.14
N GLU A 289 -8.28 19.68 10.31
CA GLU A 289 -9.26 18.76 10.93
C GLU A 289 -10.60 19.45 11.22
N ALA A 290 -10.60 20.69 11.70
CA ALA A 290 -11.83 21.40 12.06
C ALA A 290 -12.81 21.53 10.88
N ARG A 291 -12.32 21.79 9.66
CA ARG A 291 -13.18 21.87 8.47
C ARG A 291 -13.65 20.49 8.02
N LEU A 292 -12.80 19.48 8.13
CA LEU A 292 -13.19 18.09 7.87
C LEU A 292 -14.32 17.65 8.81
N GLU A 293 -14.21 17.93 10.11
CA GLU A 293 -15.24 17.63 11.09
C GLU A 293 -16.56 18.37 10.79
N GLU A 294 -16.50 19.62 10.33
CA GLU A 294 -17.69 20.35 9.90
C GLU A 294 -18.40 19.68 8.72
N VAL A 295 -17.65 19.13 7.77
CA VAL A 295 -18.22 18.39 6.62
C VAL A 295 -18.83 17.08 7.09
N LEU A 296 -18.11 16.31 7.92
CA LEU A 296 -18.56 15.02 8.45
C LEU A 296 -19.88 15.15 9.25
N ASN A 297 -20.03 16.21 10.05
CA ASN A 297 -21.26 16.43 10.83
C ASN A 297 -22.47 16.87 9.98
N ARG A 298 -22.28 17.26 8.72
CA ARG A 298 -23.36 17.76 7.84
C ARG A 298 -23.95 16.70 6.92
N VAL A 299 -23.19 15.64 6.60
CA VAL A 299 -23.56 14.69 5.55
C VAL A 299 -23.66 13.28 6.11
N HIS A 300 -24.86 12.71 6.00
CA HIS A 300 -25.22 11.47 6.68
C HIS A 300 -25.26 10.25 5.76
N ALA A 301 -25.35 10.45 4.44
CA ALA A 301 -25.34 9.34 3.47
C ALA A 301 -23.91 9.12 2.96
N ILE A 302 -23.46 7.86 2.96
CA ILE A 302 -22.10 7.46 2.55
C ILE A 302 -21.73 7.94 1.14
N ASP A 303 -22.66 7.81 0.18
CA ASP A 303 -22.44 8.26 -1.20
C ASP A 303 -22.30 9.79 -1.28
N ALA A 304 -23.11 10.51 -0.52
CA ALA A 304 -23.06 11.96 -0.46
C ALA A 304 -21.82 12.46 0.28
N LEU A 305 -21.30 11.69 1.25
CA LEU A 305 -20.12 12.08 2.02
C LEU A 305 -18.89 12.20 1.13
N LYS A 306 -18.74 11.28 0.17
CA LYS A 306 -17.66 11.34 -0.83
C LYS A 306 -17.70 12.62 -1.64
N GLU A 307 -18.87 13.01 -2.14
CA GLU A 307 -19.03 14.23 -2.93
C GLU A 307 -18.86 15.48 -2.08
N ALA A 308 -19.38 15.48 -0.86
CA ALA A 308 -19.31 16.61 0.04
C ALA A 308 -17.88 16.96 0.46
N ILE A 309 -17.03 15.96 0.71
CA ILE A 309 -15.61 16.18 1.02
C ILE A 309 -14.90 16.79 -0.19
N ARG A 310 -15.10 16.22 -1.38
CA ARG A 310 -14.52 16.74 -2.62
C ARG A 310 -14.96 18.19 -2.86
N ASP A 311 -16.26 18.48 -2.78
CA ASP A 311 -16.81 19.80 -3.05
C ASP A 311 -16.31 20.83 -2.02
N ALA A 312 -16.16 20.43 -0.75
CA ALA A 312 -15.58 21.29 0.29
C ALA A 312 -14.08 21.59 0.06
N LEU A 313 -13.32 20.60 -0.41
CA LEU A 313 -11.92 20.79 -0.80
C LEU A 313 -11.80 21.71 -2.03
N ASP A 314 -12.61 21.49 -3.06
CA ASP A 314 -12.63 22.31 -4.27
C ASP A 314 -13.00 23.77 -3.96
N GLU A 315 -14.00 23.99 -3.10
CA GLU A 315 -14.41 25.32 -2.63
C GLU A 315 -13.30 25.99 -1.82
N PHE A 316 -12.62 25.25 -0.95
CA PHE A 316 -11.53 25.77 -0.11
C PHE A 316 -10.27 26.12 -0.91
N CYS A 317 -9.85 25.25 -1.83
CA CYS A 317 -8.63 25.42 -2.60
C CYS A 317 -8.75 26.50 -3.68
N GLN A 318 -9.98 26.87 -4.09
CA GLN A 318 -10.26 27.95 -5.06
C GLN A 318 -9.42 27.89 -6.35
N GLY A 319 -9.17 26.68 -6.86
CA GLY A 319 -8.42 26.46 -8.09
C GLY A 319 -6.90 26.31 -7.91
N ILE A 320 -6.38 26.28 -6.67
CA ILE A 320 -5.10 25.63 -6.39
C ILE A 320 -5.24 24.15 -6.74
N GLY A 321 -4.34 23.66 -7.59
CA GLY A 321 -4.28 22.23 -7.92
C GLY A 321 -3.85 21.41 -6.71
N GLN A 322 -4.31 20.16 -6.66
CA GLN A 322 -3.95 19.18 -5.63
C GLN A 322 -2.45 19.22 -5.30
N THR A 323 -2.10 19.43 -4.04
CA THR A 323 -0.70 19.54 -3.59
C THR A 323 -0.08 18.22 -3.14
N ASP A 324 -0.91 17.21 -2.87
CA ASP A 324 -0.48 15.89 -2.39
C ASP A 324 -1.50 14.81 -2.77
N ASP A 325 -1.17 13.52 -2.64
CA ASP A 325 -2.07 12.38 -2.87
C ASP A 325 -3.31 12.49 -1.94
N LEU A 326 -4.52 12.32 -2.50
CA LEU A 326 -5.78 12.48 -1.77
C LEU A 326 -6.51 11.14 -1.70
N THR A 327 -6.50 10.52 -0.52
CA THR A 327 -7.21 9.26 -0.32
C THR A 327 -8.09 9.30 0.92
N TYR A 328 -9.34 8.87 0.75
CA TYR A 328 -10.26 8.69 1.85
C TYR A 328 -11.25 7.56 1.60
N LEU A 329 -11.72 6.96 2.69
CA LEU A 329 -12.61 5.82 2.76
C LEU A 329 -13.72 6.10 3.76
N ALA A 330 -14.96 5.84 3.35
CA ALA A 330 -16.13 5.75 4.21
C ALA A 330 -16.70 4.34 4.13
N VAL A 331 -17.08 3.76 5.27
CA VAL A 331 -17.69 2.43 5.35
C VAL A 331 -18.91 2.50 6.27
N VAL A 332 -20.06 2.01 5.80
CA VAL A 332 -21.26 1.82 6.62
C VAL A 332 -21.23 0.42 7.21
N LEU A 333 -21.55 0.30 8.50
CA LEU A 333 -21.87 -0.99 9.10
C LEU A 333 -23.24 -1.46 8.59
N ASP A 334 -23.21 -2.29 7.56
CA ASP A 334 -24.36 -2.99 6.97
C ASP A 334 -24.14 -4.50 7.11
N SER A 335 -24.76 -5.08 8.13
CA SER A 335 -24.61 -6.49 8.48
C SER A 335 -25.05 -7.43 7.35
N GLU A 336 -26.04 -7.02 6.52
CA GLU A 336 -26.54 -7.84 5.41
C GLU A 336 -25.57 -7.81 4.24
N ALA A 337 -25.11 -6.62 3.83
CA ALA A 337 -24.11 -6.44 2.78
C ALA A 337 -22.81 -7.19 3.11
N MET A 338 -22.35 -7.10 4.35
CA MET A 338 -21.13 -7.77 4.81
C MET A 338 -21.26 -9.29 4.75
N ARG A 339 -22.39 -9.85 5.18
CA ARG A 339 -22.64 -11.31 5.07
C ARG A 339 -22.76 -11.77 3.63
N GLN A 340 -23.33 -10.94 2.75
CA GLN A 340 -23.38 -11.25 1.32
C GLN A 340 -21.97 -11.32 0.72
N ALA A 341 -21.13 -10.32 0.99
CA ALA A 341 -19.74 -10.29 0.54
C ALA A 341 -18.94 -11.51 1.06
N ALA A 342 -19.20 -11.97 2.28
CA ALA A 342 -18.58 -13.17 2.84
C ALA A 342 -18.94 -14.45 2.05
N ARG A 343 -20.20 -14.59 1.63
CA ARG A 343 -20.66 -15.76 0.84
C ARG A 343 -20.06 -15.84 -0.56
N GLU A 344 -19.62 -14.71 -1.10
CA GLU A 344 -18.98 -14.65 -2.42
C GLU A 344 -17.50 -15.09 -2.38
N TYR A 345 -16.93 -15.28 -1.17
CA TYR A 345 -15.55 -15.72 -0.91
C TYR A 345 -15.48 -17.24 -0.59
N PRO A 346 -14.69 -18.11 -1.27
CA PRO A 346 -14.20 -18.17 -2.64
C PRO A 346 -14.83 -19.34 -3.46
N GLN A 347 -15.58 -19.03 -4.53
CA GLN A 347 -16.02 -20.03 -5.54
C GLN A 347 -14.92 -20.44 -6.55
N GLN A 348 -13.66 -20.01 -6.38
CA GLN A 348 -12.62 -20.08 -7.42
C GLN A 348 -11.62 -21.27 -7.33
N ARG A 349 -11.69 -22.15 -6.34
CA ARG A 349 -10.75 -23.30 -6.23
C ARG A 349 -11.24 -24.50 -7.04
N GLN A 350 -10.43 -25.07 -7.94
CA GLN A 350 -10.81 -26.28 -8.71
C GLN A 350 -11.19 -27.42 -7.74
N ALA A 351 -12.31 -28.09 -8.01
CA ALA A 351 -12.84 -29.16 -7.17
C ALA A 351 -11.90 -30.39 -7.18
N GLY A 352 -11.06 -30.51 -6.16
CA GLY A 352 -10.48 -31.78 -5.75
C GLY A 352 -11.50 -32.58 -4.94
N GLN A 353 -11.50 -33.91 -5.05
CA GLN A 353 -12.32 -34.76 -4.19
C GLN A 353 -11.80 -34.68 -2.75
N ALA A 354 -12.68 -34.40 -1.77
CA ALA A 354 -12.25 -34.38 -0.39
C ALA A 354 -11.85 -35.78 0.11
N GLY A 355 -10.79 -35.83 0.91
CA GLY A 355 -10.28 -37.04 1.53
C GLY A 355 -10.55 -37.08 3.04
N ASN A 356 -10.40 -38.26 3.65
CA ASN A 356 -10.40 -38.40 5.10
C ASN A 356 -9.06 -37.93 5.68
N TRP A 357 -9.09 -37.09 6.71
CA TRP A 357 -7.87 -36.60 7.34
C TRP A 357 -8.08 -36.31 8.83
N ARG A 358 -6.97 -36.24 9.58
CA ARG A 358 -6.95 -35.84 10.99
C ARG A 358 -5.86 -34.80 11.21
N LEU A 359 -6.22 -33.69 11.84
CA LEU A 359 -5.31 -32.67 12.33
C LEU A 359 -5.28 -32.72 13.86
N MET A 360 -4.09 -32.58 14.44
CA MET A 360 -3.92 -32.32 15.86
C MET A 360 -2.87 -31.23 16.00
N LEU A 361 -3.24 -30.13 16.65
CA LEU A 361 -2.39 -28.98 16.95
C LEU A 361 -2.43 -28.76 18.46
N GLU A 362 -1.25 -28.65 19.06
CA GLU A 362 -1.07 -28.46 20.49
C GLU A 362 -0.15 -27.26 20.69
N LEU A 363 -0.64 -26.25 21.40
CA LEU A 363 0.11 -25.06 21.75
C LEU A 363 0.38 -25.05 23.25
N GLU A 364 1.63 -24.79 23.63
CA GLU A 364 2.08 -24.84 25.02
C GLU A 364 2.78 -23.55 25.46
N GLY A 365 2.55 -23.20 26.72
CA GLY A 365 3.24 -22.15 27.46
C GLY A 365 3.34 -20.84 26.68
N ARG A 366 4.57 -20.39 26.45
CA ARG A 366 4.86 -19.11 25.78
C ARG A 366 4.35 -19.03 24.32
N THR A 367 4.09 -20.16 23.67
CA THR A 367 3.57 -20.17 22.30
C THR A 367 2.15 -19.60 22.22
N LEU A 368 1.35 -19.78 23.28
CA LEU A 368 -0.01 -19.25 23.38
C LEU A 368 -0.07 -17.71 23.43
N ARG A 369 1.06 -17.04 23.68
CA ARG A 369 1.14 -15.56 23.80
C ARG A 369 0.94 -14.84 22.48
N GLY A 370 1.47 -15.42 21.39
CA GLY A 370 1.65 -14.73 20.12
C GLY A 370 0.98 -15.40 18.92
N VAL A 371 0.46 -16.61 19.08
CA VAL A 371 -0.09 -17.39 17.97
C VAL A 371 -1.59 -17.56 18.16
N ASP A 372 -2.37 -17.06 17.20
CA ASP A 372 -3.75 -17.50 17.01
C ASP A 372 -3.76 -18.72 16.06
N PRO A 373 -4.08 -19.93 16.57
CA PRO A 373 -4.11 -21.14 15.75
C PRO A 373 -5.34 -21.24 14.85
N VAL A 374 -6.40 -20.49 15.13
CA VAL A 374 -7.69 -20.64 14.43
C VAL A 374 -7.53 -20.37 12.93
N PRO A 375 -6.91 -19.26 12.49
CA PRO A 375 -6.59 -19.03 11.08
C PRO A 375 -5.81 -20.17 10.40
N LEU A 376 -4.85 -20.77 11.11
CA LEU A 376 -4.05 -21.87 10.58
C LEU A 376 -4.88 -23.14 10.39
N VAL A 377 -5.73 -23.47 11.37
CA VAL A 377 -6.63 -24.63 11.30
C VAL A 377 -7.62 -24.46 10.15
N ILE A 378 -8.22 -23.28 10.01
CA ILE A 378 -9.16 -22.97 8.94
C ILE A 378 -8.48 -22.98 7.58
N HIS A 379 -7.27 -22.42 7.47
CA HIS A 379 -6.50 -22.50 6.24
C HIS A 379 -6.25 -23.95 5.82
N LEU A 380 -5.82 -24.83 6.75
CA LEU A 380 -5.62 -26.25 6.45
C LEU A 380 -6.92 -26.95 6.02
N ILE A 381 -8.05 -26.63 6.67
CA ILE A 381 -9.37 -27.15 6.29
C ILE A 381 -9.73 -26.71 4.87
N GLN A 382 -9.52 -25.44 4.52
CA GLN A 382 -9.80 -24.91 3.19
C GLN A 382 -8.88 -25.49 2.11
N GLU A 383 -7.61 -25.75 2.43
CA GLU A 383 -6.66 -26.42 1.52
C GLU A 383 -7.02 -27.89 1.30
N LEU A 384 -7.57 -28.57 2.30
CA LEU A 384 -7.87 -30.01 2.24
C LEU A 384 -9.29 -30.36 1.75
N ASN A 385 -10.26 -29.45 1.89
CA ASN A 385 -11.68 -29.74 1.64
C ASN A 385 -12.29 -29.01 0.43
N HIS A 386 -11.48 -28.21 -0.28
CA HIS A 386 -11.67 -27.56 -1.59
C HIS A 386 -12.97 -26.79 -1.90
N ARG A 387 -14.19 -27.24 -1.50
CA ARG A 387 -15.51 -26.56 -1.64
C ARG A 387 -16.61 -27.05 -0.68
N GLU A 388 -16.39 -28.15 0.02
CA GLU A 388 -17.47 -28.92 0.65
C GLU A 388 -17.88 -28.42 2.04
N VAL A 389 -16.98 -27.72 2.71
CA VAL A 389 -17.16 -27.18 4.06
C VAL A 389 -17.36 -25.67 3.98
N ASP A 390 -18.42 -25.15 4.58
CA ASP A 390 -18.51 -23.71 4.87
C ASP A 390 -17.47 -23.36 5.94
N ALA A 391 -16.34 -22.81 5.48
CA ALA A 391 -15.22 -22.49 6.34
C ALA A 391 -15.52 -21.33 7.30
N GLY A 392 -16.47 -20.45 6.96
CA GLY A 392 -16.84 -19.31 7.80
C GLY A 392 -17.64 -19.76 9.02
N GLU A 393 -18.65 -20.60 8.84
CA GLU A 393 -19.40 -21.17 9.95
C GLU A 393 -18.50 -22.00 10.87
N PHE A 394 -17.61 -22.82 10.29
CA PHE A 394 -16.69 -23.63 11.08
C PHE A 394 -15.59 -22.79 11.76
N GLU A 395 -15.13 -21.69 11.17
CA GLU A 395 -14.23 -20.71 11.81
C GLU A 395 -14.85 -20.13 13.06
N LEU A 396 -16.13 -19.73 13.01
CA LEU A 396 -16.85 -19.24 14.19
C LEU A 396 -16.88 -20.29 15.31
N VAL A 397 -17.15 -21.56 14.98
CA VAL A 397 -17.16 -22.66 15.96
C VAL A 397 -15.77 -22.87 16.56
N VAL A 398 -14.73 -23.01 15.73
CA VAL A 398 -13.35 -23.24 16.21
C VAL A 398 -12.87 -22.05 17.03
N GLY A 399 -13.14 -20.82 16.57
CA GLY A 399 -12.79 -19.57 17.21
C GLY A 399 -13.41 -19.44 18.60
N GLU A 400 -14.71 -19.66 18.73
CA GLU A 400 -15.39 -19.58 20.03
C GLU A 400 -14.92 -20.65 21.00
N LEU A 401 -14.73 -21.90 20.55
CA LEU A 401 -14.25 -22.97 21.42
C LEU A 401 -12.79 -22.78 21.84
N TYR A 402 -11.92 -22.32 20.93
CA TYR A 402 -10.54 -21.98 21.24
C TYR A 402 -10.45 -20.80 22.21
N LYS A 403 -11.22 -19.73 21.97
CA LYS A 403 -11.26 -18.55 22.84
C LYS A 403 -11.73 -18.92 24.24
N ASN A 404 -12.73 -19.78 24.39
CA ASN A 404 -13.16 -20.26 25.69
C ASN A 404 -12.07 -21.08 26.40
N ALA A 405 -11.40 -21.98 25.68
CA ALA A 405 -10.29 -22.78 26.20
C ALA A 405 -9.12 -21.91 26.66
N LEU A 406 -8.73 -20.89 25.88
CA LEU A 406 -7.67 -19.96 26.24
C LEU A 406 -8.08 -19.01 27.37
N ASP A 407 -9.16 -18.25 27.18
CA ASP A 407 -9.54 -17.16 28.08
C ASP A 407 -10.03 -17.68 29.43
N HIS A 408 -10.88 -18.72 29.45
CA HIS A 408 -11.51 -19.22 30.67
C HIS A 408 -10.81 -20.46 31.24
N GLY A 409 -10.25 -21.31 30.38
CA GLY A 409 -9.50 -22.48 30.79
C GLY A 409 -8.10 -22.12 31.27
N VAL A 410 -7.26 -21.62 30.37
CA VAL A 410 -5.83 -21.36 30.65
C VAL A 410 -5.60 -20.05 31.40
N LEU A 411 -6.23 -18.95 30.99
CA LEU A 411 -6.05 -17.63 31.60
C LEU A 411 -6.95 -17.40 32.82
N GLU A 412 -7.92 -18.29 33.10
CA GLU A 412 -8.86 -18.20 34.22
C GLU A 412 -9.60 -16.83 34.32
N LEU A 413 -9.92 -16.21 33.16
CA LEU A 413 -10.66 -14.94 33.13
C LEU A 413 -12.12 -15.14 33.51
N ASP A 414 -12.71 -14.18 34.20
CA ASP A 414 -14.13 -14.20 34.53
C ASP A 414 -14.96 -13.66 33.36
N SER A 415 -15.90 -14.45 32.87
CA SER A 415 -16.83 -14.04 31.80
C SER A 415 -17.75 -12.90 32.23
N SER A 416 -18.03 -12.76 33.54
CA SER A 416 -18.90 -11.71 34.10
C SER A 416 -18.45 -10.28 33.80
N LEU A 417 -17.15 -10.09 33.51
CA LEU A 417 -16.58 -8.79 33.17
C LEU A 417 -17.15 -8.22 31.85
N LYS A 418 -17.69 -9.06 30.95
CA LYS A 418 -18.25 -8.62 29.66
C LYS A 418 -19.65 -7.97 29.75
N ASP A 419 -20.24 -7.87 30.94
CA ASP A 419 -21.63 -7.41 31.13
C ASP A 419 -21.84 -5.89 30.99
N SER A 420 -20.76 -5.10 30.94
CA SER A 420 -20.84 -3.66 30.77
C SER A 420 -19.77 -3.15 29.79
N PRO A 421 -19.99 -2.01 29.12
CA PRO A 421 -18.98 -1.42 28.23
C PRO A 421 -17.62 -1.18 28.92
N GLU A 422 -17.66 -0.75 30.18
CA GLU A 422 -16.46 -0.52 31.01
C GLU A 422 -15.80 -1.83 31.44
N GLY A 423 -16.60 -2.86 31.75
CA GLY A 423 -16.08 -4.19 32.08
C GLY A 423 -15.46 -4.91 30.88
N PHE A 424 -15.96 -4.66 29.66
CA PHE A 424 -15.43 -5.24 28.44
C PHE A 424 -14.01 -4.76 28.13
N LEU A 425 -13.73 -3.46 28.31
CA LEU A 425 -12.38 -2.92 28.20
C LEU A 425 -11.43 -3.55 29.23
N ARG A 426 -11.87 -3.63 30.49
CA ARG A 426 -11.10 -4.29 31.56
C ARG A 426 -10.84 -5.77 31.28
N TYR A 427 -11.79 -6.47 30.67
CA TYR A 427 -11.61 -7.85 30.25
C TYR A 427 -10.46 -7.99 29.25
N TYR A 428 -10.38 -7.09 28.27
CA TYR A 428 -9.31 -7.10 27.27
C TYR A 428 -7.94 -6.76 27.88
N ASP A 429 -7.87 -5.76 28.75
CA ASP A 429 -6.63 -5.39 29.44
C ASP A 429 -6.12 -6.56 30.30
N GLU A 430 -6.99 -7.14 31.14
CA GLU A 430 -6.64 -8.28 31.99
C GLU A 430 -6.24 -9.51 31.16
N ARG A 431 -6.93 -9.75 30.05
CA ARG A 431 -6.60 -10.84 29.13
C ARG A 431 -5.18 -10.68 28.61
N GLN A 432 -4.81 -9.47 28.19
CA GLN A 432 -3.48 -9.19 27.67
C GLN A 432 -2.40 -9.34 28.75
N ASP A 433 -2.61 -8.79 29.94
CA ASP A 433 -1.67 -8.90 31.06
C ASP A 433 -1.40 -10.37 31.42
N ARG A 434 -2.45 -11.20 31.48
CA ARG A 434 -2.30 -12.64 31.76
C ARG A 434 -1.61 -13.39 30.63
N LEU A 435 -1.87 -13.03 29.37
CA LEU A 435 -1.17 -13.60 28.21
C LEU A 435 0.33 -13.30 28.27
N GLU A 436 0.72 -12.06 28.56
CA GLU A 436 2.13 -11.66 28.63
C GLU A 436 2.90 -12.41 29.73
N LEU A 437 2.23 -12.68 30.86
CA LEU A 437 2.78 -13.40 32.01
C LEU A 437 2.71 -14.94 31.89
N LEU A 438 2.02 -15.48 30.89
CA LEU A 438 1.74 -16.92 30.79
C LEU A 438 3.00 -17.75 30.55
N GLU A 439 3.45 -18.55 31.52
CA GLU A 439 4.60 -19.45 31.37
C GLU A 439 4.20 -20.89 31.04
N GLU A 440 3.14 -21.39 31.67
CA GLU A 440 2.63 -22.76 31.57
C GLU A 440 1.16 -22.74 31.14
N GLY A 441 0.72 -23.79 30.46
CA GLY A 441 -0.64 -23.90 29.93
C GLY A 441 -0.63 -24.62 28.58
N GLN A 442 -1.72 -25.30 28.25
CA GLN A 442 -1.84 -26.04 27.00
C GLN A 442 -3.25 -25.89 26.44
N VAL A 443 -3.34 -25.67 25.12
CA VAL A 443 -4.58 -25.82 24.36
C VAL A 443 -4.33 -26.76 23.18
N ARG A 444 -5.14 -27.80 23.05
CA ARG A 444 -5.09 -28.78 21.97
C ARG A 444 -6.35 -28.68 21.13
N ILE A 445 -6.19 -28.53 19.82
CA ILE A 445 -7.25 -28.56 18.81
C ILE A 445 -7.07 -29.84 17.98
N GLU A 446 -8.08 -30.69 17.96
CA GLU A 446 -8.15 -31.85 17.08
C GLU A 446 -9.32 -31.71 16.11
N VAL A 447 -9.07 -31.95 14.82
CA VAL A 447 -10.11 -31.98 13.79
C VAL A 447 -10.04 -33.30 13.04
N ASN A 448 -11.15 -34.02 12.98
CA ASN A 448 -11.29 -35.25 12.18
C ASN A 448 -12.29 -35.01 11.06
N HIS A 449 -11.81 -35.02 9.82
CA HIS A 449 -12.66 -34.95 8.63
C HIS A 449 -13.00 -36.34 8.13
N ARG A 450 -14.29 -36.59 7.91
CA ARG A 450 -14.77 -37.82 7.27
C ARG A 450 -15.80 -37.49 6.20
N VAL A 451 -15.55 -37.98 4.99
CA VAL A 451 -16.52 -37.98 3.91
C VAL A 451 -17.56 -39.07 4.18
N LEU A 452 -18.84 -38.73 4.01
CA LEU A 452 -19.98 -39.63 4.13
C LEU A 452 -20.57 -39.83 2.72
N GLU A 453 -20.49 -41.04 2.20
CA GLU A 453 -20.95 -41.35 0.84
C GLU A 453 -22.39 -40.87 0.60
N GLY A 454 -22.58 -39.99 -0.39
CA GLY A 454 -23.90 -39.53 -0.86
C GLY A 454 -24.60 -38.48 0.00
N GLU A 455 -24.05 -38.07 1.15
CA GLU A 455 -24.69 -37.12 2.07
C GLU A 455 -23.85 -35.88 2.40
N GLY A 456 -22.58 -35.84 1.97
CA GLY A 456 -21.61 -34.80 2.32
C GLY A 456 -20.54 -35.34 3.26
N GLY A 457 -20.34 -34.71 4.41
CA GLY A 457 -19.33 -35.15 5.37
C GLY A 457 -19.44 -34.49 6.73
N GLN A 458 -18.52 -34.85 7.62
CA GLN A 458 -18.50 -34.35 8.99
C GLN A 458 -17.10 -33.90 9.39
N LEU A 459 -17.04 -32.82 10.16
CA LEU A 459 -15.88 -32.36 10.90
C LEU A 459 -16.14 -32.56 12.39
N ARG A 460 -15.36 -33.43 13.02
CA ARG A 460 -15.39 -33.60 14.48
C ARG A 460 -14.26 -32.79 15.08
N LEU A 461 -14.64 -31.72 15.76
CA LEU A 461 -13.76 -30.85 16.50
C LEU A 461 -13.68 -31.31 17.95
N ARG A 462 -12.48 -31.32 18.50
CA ARG A 462 -12.24 -31.45 19.94
C ARG A 462 -11.26 -30.36 20.35
N VAL A 463 -11.64 -29.55 21.33
CA VAL A 463 -10.75 -28.56 21.96
C VAL A 463 -10.55 -28.97 23.41
N CYS A 464 -9.29 -29.10 23.83
CA CYS A 464 -8.91 -29.43 25.20
C CYS A 464 -8.02 -28.33 25.77
N ASP A 465 -8.21 -27.99 27.03
CA ASP A 465 -7.34 -27.08 27.77
C ASP A 465 -6.79 -27.69 29.06
N SER A 466 -5.66 -27.15 29.52
CA SER A 466 -5.02 -27.53 30.79
C SER A 466 -5.64 -26.89 32.02
N GLY A 467 -6.73 -26.13 31.88
CA GLY A 467 -7.41 -25.44 32.96
C GLY A 467 -8.14 -26.39 33.90
N LYS A 468 -8.66 -25.84 35.00
CA LYS A 468 -9.39 -26.59 36.04
C LYS A 468 -10.77 -27.10 35.58
N GLY A 469 -11.25 -26.64 34.43
CA GLY A 469 -12.60 -26.91 33.93
C GLY A 469 -13.69 -26.19 34.72
N PHE A 470 -14.94 -26.55 34.45
CA PHE A 470 -16.13 -25.99 35.09
C PHE A 470 -17.27 -27.02 35.16
N ASP A 471 -18.24 -26.81 36.06
CA ASP A 471 -19.42 -27.68 36.14
C ASP A 471 -20.35 -27.50 34.92
N HIS A 472 -20.05 -28.23 33.85
CA HIS A 472 -20.78 -28.17 32.60
C HIS A 472 -22.22 -28.70 32.71
N ARG A 473 -22.56 -29.48 33.75
CA ARG A 473 -23.94 -29.94 33.99
C ARG A 473 -24.86 -28.81 34.46
N SER A 474 -24.28 -27.78 35.07
CA SER A 474 -24.99 -26.55 35.45
C SER A 474 -25.20 -25.59 34.27
N LEU A 475 -24.32 -25.64 33.27
CA LEU A 475 -24.37 -24.82 32.06
C LEU A 475 -25.61 -25.16 31.21
N ASP A 476 -25.90 -26.46 31.04
CA ASP A 476 -27.07 -26.93 30.30
C ASP A 476 -28.39 -26.39 30.89
N ARG A 477 -28.45 -26.21 32.22
CA ARG A 477 -29.63 -25.65 32.88
C ARG A 477 -29.77 -24.14 32.67
N LYS A 478 -28.66 -23.39 32.66
CA LYS A 478 -28.66 -21.93 32.46
C LYS A 478 -28.97 -21.54 31.02
N LEU A 479 -28.47 -22.30 30.04
CA LEU A 479 -28.78 -22.08 28.62
C LEU A 479 -30.26 -22.39 28.31
N ALA A 480 -30.84 -23.41 28.93
CA ALA A 480 -32.25 -23.75 28.78
C ALA A 480 -33.21 -22.73 29.42
N SER A 481 -32.76 -21.94 30.40
CA SER A 481 -33.58 -20.94 31.09
C SER A 481 -33.45 -19.53 30.50
N ASN A 482 -32.53 -19.30 29.56
CA ASN A 482 -32.30 -18.01 28.89
C ASN A 482 -31.99 -16.83 29.86
N ASP A 483 -31.53 -17.13 31.08
CA ASP A 483 -31.38 -16.16 32.18
C ASP A 483 -30.02 -15.41 32.19
N GLY A 484 -29.15 -15.60 31.19
CA GLY A 484 -27.77 -15.11 31.20
C GLY A 484 -27.33 -14.34 29.95
N VAL A 485 -26.49 -13.32 30.16
CA VAL A 485 -25.78 -12.58 29.09
C VAL A 485 -24.54 -13.36 28.60
N HIS A 486 -24.13 -14.41 29.33
CA HIS A 486 -22.95 -15.25 29.11
C HIS A 486 -23.25 -16.53 28.32
N GLY A 487 -22.26 -17.02 27.56
CA GLY A 487 -22.34 -18.32 26.88
C GLY A 487 -22.84 -18.30 25.42
N ARG A 488 -22.93 -17.11 24.81
CA ARG A 488 -23.34 -16.96 23.39
C ARG A 488 -22.46 -17.76 22.44
N GLY A 489 -21.16 -17.88 22.69
CA GLY A 489 -20.25 -18.70 21.88
C GLY A 489 -20.59 -20.18 21.88
N VAL A 490 -20.94 -20.74 23.05
CA VAL A 490 -21.38 -22.14 23.16
C VAL A 490 -22.78 -22.33 22.56
N ALA A 491 -23.66 -21.33 22.70
CA ALA A 491 -24.97 -21.35 22.05
C ALA A 491 -24.84 -21.33 20.51
N LEU A 492 -23.96 -20.48 19.97
CA LEU A 492 -23.62 -20.42 18.55
C LEU A 492 -23.06 -21.76 18.06
N ALA A 493 -22.11 -22.34 18.79
CA ALA A 493 -21.58 -23.65 18.46
C ALA A 493 -22.67 -24.74 18.43
N ARG A 494 -23.63 -24.70 19.37
CA ARG A 494 -24.80 -25.60 19.41
C ARG A 494 -25.81 -25.37 18.29
N GLU A 495 -25.90 -24.16 17.77
CA GLU A 495 -26.76 -23.82 16.63
C GLU A 495 -26.14 -24.30 15.31
N LEU A 496 -24.82 -24.15 15.17
CA LEU A 496 -24.08 -24.50 13.95
C LEU A 496 -23.68 -25.99 13.87
N CYS A 497 -23.60 -26.71 15.00
CA CYS A 497 -23.20 -28.12 15.05
C CYS A 497 -24.37 -29.05 15.38
N GLU A 498 -24.33 -30.29 14.87
CA GLU A 498 -25.34 -31.32 15.20
C GLU A 498 -25.28 -31.74 16.68
N ASP A 499 -24.09 -31.71 17.27
CA ASP A 499 -23.85 -32.08 18.65
C ASP A 499 -22.70 -31.26 19.24
N VAL A 500 -22.89 -30.77 20.47
CA VAL A 500 -21.85 -30.10 21.27
C VAL A 500 -21.97 -30.53 22.73
N HIS A 501 -20.93 -31.20 23.24
CA HIS A 501 -20.89 -31.67 24.61
C HIS A 501 -19.51 -31.47 25.24
N PHE A 502 -19.51 -31.40 26.57
CA PHE A 502 -18.31 -31.26 27.38
C PHE A 502 -18.01 -32.58 28.09
N GLU A 503 -16.73 -32.91 28.22
CA GLU A 503 -16.23 -34.07 28.99
C GLU A 503 -15.16 -33.64 30.01
N GLY A 504 -14.71 -34.61 30.81
CA GLY A 504 -13.73 -34.37 31.87
C GLY A 504 -14.32 -33.51 32.98
N ASP A 505 -13.52 -32.57 33.48
CA ASP A 505 -13.95 -31.57 34.45
C ASP A 505 -14.58 -30.34 33.75
N GLY A 506 -14.95 -30.44 32.47
CA GLY A 506 -15.44 -29.34 31.64
C GLY A 506 -14.35 -28.64 30.82
N ASN A 507 -13.11 -29.15 30.84
CA ASN A 507 -11.95 -28.65 30.10
C ASN A 507 -11.76 -29.33 28.72
N GLN A 508 -12.76 -30.08 28.27
CA GLN A 508 -12.77 -30.74 26.98
C GLN A 508 -14.13 -30.52 26.34
N VAL A 509 -14.15 -29.97 25.13
CA VAL A 509 -15.37 -29.75 24.36
C VAL A 509 -15.27 -30.47 23.02
N TYR A 510 -16.36 -31.12 22.64
CA TYR A 510 -16.53 -31.79 21.36
C TYR A 510 -17.64 -31.10 20.59
N ALA A 511 -17.42 -30.89 19.30
CA ALA A 511 -18.42 -30.37 18.39
C ALA A 511 -18.41 -31.18 17.08
N CYS A 512 -19.60 -31.58 16.62
CA CYS A 512 -19.78 -32.29 15.36
C CYS A 512 -20.46 -31.39 14.34
N TYR A 513 -19.69 -30.84 13.41
CA TYR A 513 -20.20 -30.02 12.31
C TYR A 513 -20.44 -30.91 11.09
N ARG A 514 -21.64 -30.83 10.49
CA ARG A 514 -21.99 -31.61 9.30
C ARG A 514 -22.22 -30.69 8.13
N TRP A 515 -21.48 -30.94 7.05
CA TRP A 515 -21.66 -30.25 5.79
C TRP A 515 -22.36 -31.17 4.79
N ARG A 516 -23.17 -30.59 3.92
CA ARG A 516 -23.87 -31.32 2.86
C ARG A 516 -23.14 -31.09 1.55
N ALA A 517 -23.01 -32.13 0.75
CA ALA A 517 -22.53 -31.96 -0.61
C ALA A 517 -23.46 -30.99 -1.34
N VAL A 518 -22.91 -29.91 -1.89
CA VAL A 518 -23.66 -29.01 -2.76
C VAL A 518 -24.03 -29.84 -3.99
N GLY A 519 -25.33 -30.03 -4.22
CA GLY A 519 -25.80 -30.73 -5.42
C GLY A 519 -25.35 -29.98 -6.68
N ASP A 520 -24.83 -30.73 -7.66
CA ASP A 520 -24.43 -30.22 -8.99
C ASP A 520 -25.49 -29.35 -9.67
#